data_AF-A0A3A5VAH6-F1
#
_entry.id   AF-A0A3A5VAH6-F1
#
_cell.length_a   1.000
_cell.length_b   1.000
_cell.length_c   1.000
_cell.angle_alpha   90.00
_cell.angle_beta   90.00
_cell.angle_gamma   90.00
#
_symmetry.space_group_name_H-M   'P 1'
#
loop_
_entity.id
_entity.type
_entity.pdbx_description
1 polymer ?
#
loop_
_entity_poly.entity_id
_entity_poly.type
_entity_poly.pdbx_seq_one_letter_code
_entity_poly.pdbx_strand_id
1 'polypeptide(L)'
;MSDVSMPMIARRNAAKHLVRTSRRNRLPLPITQRHWICRGCTAILIPGVSARVRIRDGQRITTCLDCGRIRRLGGGPKYHRRSSDD
;
A
#
# COMPACT_ATOMS: atom_id res chain seq x y z
N MET A 1 -10.86 16.94 1.57
CA MET A 1 -9.58 16.88 0.84
C MET A 1 -8.44 16.96 1.84
N SER A 2 -7.35 16.22 1.62
CA SER A 2 -6.21 16.12 2.53
C SER A 2 -5.60 17.49 2.85
N ASP A 3 -5.58 17.84 4.12
CA ASP A 3 -4.82 18.96 4.67
C ASP A 3 -3.35 18.86 4.21
N VAL A 4 -2.93 19.86 3.44
CA VAL A 4 -1.57 19.98 2.88
C VAL A 4 -0.58 20.45 3.96
N SER A 5 -1.05 20.82 5.16
CA SER A 5 -0.21 21.29 6.27
C SER A 5 0.66 20.19 6.91
N MET A 6 0.29 18.92 6.76
CA MET A 6 0.98 17.81 7.44
C MET A 6 2.29 17.43 6.74
N PRO A 7 3.47 17.68 7.34
CA PRO A 7 4.76 17.38 6.72
C PRO A 7 4.95 15.86 6.54
N MET A 8 5.69 15.47 5.51
CA MET A 8 5.94 14.05 5.18
C MET A 8 6.61 13.28 6.33
N ILE A 9 7.39 13.96 7.16
CA ILE A 9 8.02 13.37 8.36
C ILE A 9 6.95 12.89 9.35
N ALA A 10 5.94 13.72 9.65
CA ALA A 10 4.85 13.36 10.54
C ALA A 10 4.07 12.16 10.00
N ARG A 11 3.76 12.15 8.69
CA ARG A 11 3.07 11.04 8.02
C ARG A 11 3.86 9.72 8.12
N ARG A 12 5.18 9.78 7.94
CA ARG A 12 6.07 8.60 8.01
C ARG A 12 6.16 8.05 9.44
N ASN A 13 6.27 8.93 10.43
CA ASN A 13 6.31 8.54 11.84
C ASN A 13 4.96 7.95 12.29
N ALA A 14 3.84 8.56 11.90
CA ALA A 14 2.50 8.04 12.19
C ALA A 14 2.32 6.61 11.67
N ALA A 15 2.75 6.32 10.44
CA ALA A 15 2.70 4.97 9.87
C ALA A 15 3.56 3.97 10.67
N LYS A 16 4.79 4.36 11.05
CA LYS A 16 5.68 3.54 11.89
C LYS A 16 5.08 3.25 13.26
N HIS A 17 4.52 4.26 13.92
CA HIS A 17 3.88 4.10 15.23
C HIS A 17 2.64 3.23 15.14
N LEU A 18 1.79 3.41 14.12
CA LEU A 18 0.61 2.57 13.92
C LEU A 18 0.97 1.08 13.82
N VAL A 19 2.00 0.74 13.02
CA VAL A 19 2.49 -0.64 12.90
C VAL A 19 3.07 -1.15 14.21
N ARG A 20 3.87 -0.34 14.91
CA ARG A 20 4.47 -0.71 16.20
C ARG A 20 3.41 -1.00 17.26
N THR A 21 2.41 -0.13 17.40
CA THR A 21 1.31 -0.28 18.35
C THR A 21 0.46 -1.52 18.02
N SER A 22 0.09 -1.70 16.74
CA SER A 22 -0.63 -2.88 16.26
C SER A 22 0.11 -4.17 16.59
N ARG A 23 1.43 -4.24 16.33
CA ARG A 23 2.26 -5.41 16.68
C ARG A 23 2.35 -5.65 18.18
N ARG A 24 2.58 -4.60 18.97
CA ARG A 24 2.68 -4.69 20.44
C ARG A 24 1.42 -5.29 21.04
N ASN A 25 0.26 -4.85 20.55
CA ASN A 25 -1.04 -5.31 21.06
C ASN A 25 -1.56 -6.57 20.34
N ARG A 26 -0.79 -7.15 19.42
CA ARG A 26 -1.20 -8.30 18.57
C ARG A 26 -2.52 -8.05 17.83
N LEU A 27 -2.82 -6.79 17.53
CA LEU A 27 -4.03 -6.38 16.82
C LEU A 27 -3.73 -6.23 15.33
N PRO A 28 -4.68 -6.57 14.44
CA PRO A 28 -4.52 -6.30 13.02
C PRO A 28 -4.49 -4.78 12.73
N LEU A 29 -3.73 -4.38 11.71
CA LEU A 29 -3.84 -3.02 11.16
C LEU A 29 -5.28 -2.79 10.64
N PRO A 30 -5.88 -1.62 10.90
CA PRO A 30 -7.22 -1.33 10.41
C PRO A 30 -7.26 -1.37 8.88
N ILE A 31 -8.38 -1.87 8.34
CA ILE A 31 -8.49 -2.28 6.94
C ILE A 31 -8.19 -1.11 6.00
N THR A 32 -8.66 0.09 6.32
CA THR A 32 -8.48 1.28 5.47
C THR A 32 -7.00 1.66 5.34
N GLN A 33 -6.19 1.53 6.40
CA GLN A 33 -4.77 1.91 6.42
C GLN A 33 -3.83 0.76 6.01
N ARG A 34 -4.22 -0.50 6.24
CA ARG A 34 -3.37 -1.68 6.01
C ARG A 34 -2.80 -1.76 4.58
N HIS A 35 -3.53 -1.24 3.59
CA HIS A 35 -3.08 -1.25 2.18
C HIS A 35 -2.14 -0.08 1.84
N TRP A 36 -2.11 0.96 2.66
CA TRP A 36 -1.33 2.18 2.46
C TRP A 36 -0.04 2.20 3.28
N ILE A 37 0.35 1.08 3.88
CA ILE A 37 1.60 0.96 4.63
C ILE A 37 2.42 -0.16 4.02
N CYS A 38 3.69 0.13 3.71
CA CYS A 38 4.61 -0.87 3.20
C CYS A 38 4.95 -1.90 4.28
N ARG A 39 4.81 -3.19 3.97
CA ARG A 39 5.14 -4.26 4.93
C ARG A 39 6.64 -4.51 5.11
N GLY A 40 7.49 -3.94 4.26
CA GLY A 40 8.95 -4.00 4.39
C GLY A 40 9.46 -2.86 5.28
N CYS A 41 9.48 -1.64 4.74
CA CYS A 41 10.06 -0.48 5.41
C CYS A 41 9.09 0.30 6.33
N THR A 42 7.82 -0.11 6.45
CA THR A 42 6.76 0.59 7.23
C THR A 42 6.47 2.03 6.81
N ALA A 43 6.99 2.47 5.66
CA ALA A 43 6.66 3.78 5.09
C ALA A 43 5.21 3.84 4.62
N ILE A 44 4.64 5.04 4.68
CA ILE A 44 3.33 5.34 4.10
C ILE A 44 3.42 5.34 2.57
N LEU A 45 2.46 4.69 1.93
CA LEU A 45 2.35 4.58 0.48
C LEU A 45 1.35 5.63 -0.01
N ILE A 46 1.85 6.71 -0.59
CA ILE A 46 1.06 7.78 -1.18
C ILE A 46 1.21 7.65 -2.69
N PRO A 47 0.14 7.33 -3.44
CA PRO A 47 0.17 7.29 -4.90
C PRO A 47 0.74 8.57 -5.48
N GLY A 48 1.70 8.45 -6.39
CA GLY A 48 2.34 9.59 -7.05
C GLY A 48 3.45 10.27 -6.24
N VAL A 49 3.62 9.94 -4.95
CA VAL A 49 4.67 10.52 -4.10
C VAL A 49 5.65 9.46 -3.62
N SER A 50 5.21 8.47 -2.84
CA SER A 50 6.06 7.41 -2.27
C SER A 50 5.70 6.01 -2.77
N ALA A 51 4.67 5.91 -3.63
CA ALA A 51 4.21 4.67 -4.21
C ALA A 51 3.81 4.83 -5.67
N ARG A 52 4.17 3.82 -6.48
CA ARG A 52 3.69 3.64 -7.85
C ARG A 52 2.57 2.62 -7.86
N VAL A 53 1.40 2.99 -8.37
CA VAL A 53 0.25 2.08 -8.50
C VAL A 53 0.01 1.78 -9.98
N ARG A 54 -0.14 0.50 -10.31
CA ARG A 54 -0.56 0.01 -11.64
C ARG A 54 -1.77 -0.91 -11.46
N ILE A 55 -2.69 -0.90 -12.42
CA ILE A 55 -3.81 -1.85 -12.48
C ILE A 55 -3.58 -2.74 -13.70
N ARG A 56 -3.45 -4.05 -13.48
CA ARG A 56 -3.14 -5.08 -14.51
C ARG A 56 -3.88 -6.36 -14.16
N ASP A 57 -4.46 -7.04 -15.14
CA ASP A 57 -5.13 -8.34 -14.98
C ASP A 57 -6.13 -8.40 -13.80
N GLY A 58 -6.89 -7.32 -13.56
CA GLY A 58 -7.82 -7.25 -12.42
C GLY A 58 -7.16 -7.13 -11.04
N GLN A 59 -5.87 -6.82 -10.99
CA GLN A 59 -5.11 -6.60 -9.77
C GLN A 59 -4.56 -5.18 -9.67
N ARG A 60 -4.61 -4.62 -8.47
CA ARG A 60 -3.86 -3.42 -8.10
C ARG A 60 -2.47 -3.80 -7.62
N ILE A 61 -1.46 -3.42 -8.39
CA ILE A 61 -0.04 -3.61 -8.09
C ILE A 61 0.50 -2.30 -7.53
N THR A 62 0.83 -2.29 -6.25
CA THR A 62 1.43 -1.13 -5.56
C THR A 62 2.89 -1.41 -5.29
N THR A 63 3.78 -0.58 -5.83
CA THR A 63 5.23 -0.66 -5.63
C THR A 63 5.67 0.47 -4.72
N CYS A 64 6.39 0.14 -3.65
CA CYS A 64 7.00 1.11 -2.76
C CYS A 64 8.23 1.71 -3.43
N LEU A 65 8.31 3.04 -3.52
CA LEU A 65 9.47 3.72 -4.12
C LEU A 65 10.66 3.80 -3.14
N ASP A 66 10.41 3.68 -1.83
CA ASP A 66 11.47 3.71 -0.81
C ASP A 66 12.30 2.41 -0.75
N CYS A 67 11.65 1.24 -0.88
CA CYS A 67 12.32 -0.07 -0.71
C CYS A 67 12.06 -1.07 -1.84
N GLY A 68 11.36 -0.67 -2.90
CA GLY A 68 11.08 -1.53 -4.06
C GLY A 68 10.04 -2.64 -3.83
N ARG A 69 9.56 -2.85 -2.60
CA ARG A 69 8.60 -3.94 -2.31
C ARG A 69 7.30 -3.77 -3.09
N ILE A 70 6.88 -4.86 -3.74
CA ILE A 70 5.64 -4.94 -4.52
C ILE A 70 4.56 -5.63 -3.69
N ARG A 71 3.35 -5.05 -3.70
CA ARG A 71 2.15 -5.59 -3.08
C ARG A 71 1.03 -5.66 -4.10
N ARG A 72 0.41 -6.82 -4.21
CA ARG A 72 -0.69 -7.10 -5.16
C ARG A 72 -1.99 -7.28 -4.39
N LEU A 73 -3.07 -6.71 -4.92
CA LEU A 73 -4.40 -6.76 -4.33
C LEU A 73 -5.44 -7.00 -5.41
N GLY A 74 -6.41 -7.86 -5.13
CA GLY A 74 -7.43 -8.31 -6.08
C GLY A 74 -7.37 -9.82 -6.26
N GLY A 75 -8.35 -10.36 -6.99
CA GLY A 75 -8.56 -11.80 -7.18
C GLY A 75 -7.60 -12.49 -8.15
N GLY A 76 -6.40 -11.91 -8.38
CA GLY A 76 -5.45 -12.49 -9.34
C GLY A 76 -5.81 -12.24 -10.81
N PRO A 77 -4.98 -12.74 -11.75
CA PRO A 77 -5.31 -12.72 -13.16
C PRO A 77 -6.51 -13.63 -13.38
N LYS A 78 -7.64 -13.06 -13.81
CA LYS A 78 -8.82 -13.87 -14.15
C LYS A 78 -8.60 -14.52 -15.51
N TYR A 79 -7.85 -15.62 -15.53
CA TYR A 79 -7.50 -16.38 -16.72
C TYR A 79 -8.74 -16.76 -17.53
N HIS A 80 -9.86 -17.04 -16.87
CA HIS A 80 -11.17 -17.33 -17.48
C HIS A 80 -11.83 -16.12 -18.18
N ARG A 81 -11.23 -14.92 -18.12
CA ARG A 81 -11.67 -13.71 -18.84
C ARG A 81 -10.74 -13.34 -20.01
N ARG A 82 -9.64 -14.08 -20.24
CA ARG A 82 -8.81 -13.86 -21.43
C ARG A 82 -9.53 -14.50 -22.61
N SER A 83 -10.00 -13.70 -23.56
CA SER A 83 -10.32 -14.19 -24.90
C SER A 83 -9.03 -14.65 -25.56
N SER A 84 -9.12 -15.67 -26.41
CA SER A 84 -7.98 -16.26 -27.14
C SER A 84 -7.22 -15.25 -28.02
N ASP A 85 -7.80 -14.07 -28.26
CA ASP A 85 -7.37 -13.06 -29.22
C ASP A 85 -6.59 -11.87 -28.59
N ASP A 86 -6.29 -11.90 -27.28
CA ASP A 86 -5.53 -10.87 -26.52
C ASP A 86 -4.05 -11.23 -26.27
#